data_AF-A0AAV4PXE4-F1
#
_entry.id   AF-A0AAV4PXE4-F1
#
_cell.length_a   1.000
_cell.length_b   1.000
_cell.length_c   1.000
_cell.angle_alpha   90.00
_cell.angle_beta   90.00
_cell.angle_gamma   90.00
#
_symmetry.space_group_name_H-M   'P 1'
#
loop_
_entity.id
_entity.type
_entity.pdbx_description
1 polymer ?
#
loop_
_entity_poly.entity_id
_entity_poly.type
_entity_poly.pdbx_seq_one_letter_code
_entity_poly.pdbx_strand_id
1 'polypeptide(L)'
;MQILLDFNNLVNQEILPLEREQPPWHNDKIKVIDDLDRFPRPTTLPATYLQLFYSHRQAFSQYKEIYTDGSKSNNHVPSAVVIENEMITQCLNK
;
A
#
# COMPACT_ATOMS: atom_id res chain seq x y z
N MET A 1 -23.61 -4.00 5.97
CA MET A 1 -22.60 -3.09 5.39
C MET A 1 -21.77 -3.92 4.42
N GLN A 2 -21.99 -3.75 3.12
CA GLN A 2 -21.42 -4.62 2.08
C GLN A 2 -19.97 -4.20 1.83
N ILE A 3 -19.01 -5.06 2.17
CA ILE A 3 -17.62 -4.92 1.73
C ILE A 3 -17.62 -5.23 0.23
N LEU A 4 -17.44 -4.21 -0.62
CA LEU A 4 -17.28 -4.35 -2.07
C LEU A 4 -15.78 -4.52 -2.39
N LEU A 5 -15.23 -5.65 -1.96
CA LEU A 5 -14.05 -6.23 -2.58
C LEU A 5 -14.40 -7.70 -2.85
N ASP A 6 -14.79 -7.99 -4.08
CA ASP A 6 -15.10 -9.35 -4.52
C ASP A 6 -13.78 -10.09 -4.72
N PHE A 7 -13.30 -10.74 -3.65
CA PHE A 7 -12.06 -11.53 -3.64
C PHE A 7 -12.13 -12.78 -4.54
N ASN A 8 -13.29 -13.10 -5.11
CA ASN A 8 -13.51 -14.34 -5.87
C ASN A 8 -12.94 -14.33 -7.30
N ASN A 9 -12.35 -13.22 -7.74
CA ASN A 9 -11.83 -13.06 -9.12
C ASN A 9 -10.31 -12.87 -9.21
N LEU A 10 -9.55 -13.23 -8.17
CA LEU A 10 -8.09 -13.29 -8.25
C LEU A 10 -7.65 -14.55 -9.01
N VAL A 11 -7.91 -14.57 -10.32
CA VAL A 11 -7.18 -15.46 -11.23
C VAL A 11 -5.72 -15.02 -11.19
N ASN A 12 -4.79 -15.95 -10.96
CA ASN A 12 -3.35 -15.70 -11.03
C ASN A 12 -3.05 -15.00 -12.37
N GLN A 13 -2.85 -13.68 -12.34
CA GLN A 13 -2.44 -12.95 -13.53
C GLN A 13 -0.96 -13.21 -13.75
N GLU A 14 -0.63 -13.75 -14.93
CA GLU A 14 0.77 -13.87 -15.37
C GLU A 14 1.44 -12.49 -15.31
N ILE A 15 2.59 -12.42 -14.65
CA ILE A 15 3.39 -11.20 -14.56
C ILE A 15 4.02 -10.98 -15.92
N LEU A 16 3.41 -10.12 -16.75
CA LEU A 16 3.95 -9.72 -18.04
C LEU A 16 5.28 -8.95 -17.85
N PRO A 17 6.21 -8.98 -18.85
CA PRO A 17 7.48 -8.28 -18.76
C PRO A 17 7.28 -6.77 -18.62
N LEU A 18 8.15 -6.15 -17.82
CA LEU A 18 8.14 -4.74 -17.41
C LEU A 18 8.28 -3.76 -18.60
N GLU A 19 7.21 -3.58 -19.37
CA GLU A 19 6.91 -2.23 -19.89
C GLU A 19 6.46 -1.38 -18.70
N ARG A 20 6.72 -0.07 -18.74
CA ARG A 20 6.51 0.84 -17.60
C ARG A 20 5.03 1.03 -17.32
N GLU A 21 4.37 -0.01 -16.83
CA GLU A 21 3.01 0.07 -16.36
C GLU A 21 3.02 0.97 -15.14
N GLN A 22 2.23 2.03 -15.25
CA GLN A 22 1.94 2.90 -14.14
C GLN A 22 1.53 2.01 -12.97
N PRO A 23 1.99 2.34 -11.75
CA PRO A 23 1.74 1.45 -10.64
C PRO A 23 0.24 1.20 -10.48
N PRO A 24 -0.19 0.06 -9.93
CA PRO A 24 -1.60 -0.32 -9.89
C PRO A 24 -2.51 0.71 -9.18
N TRP A 25 -1.92 1.62 -8.40
CA TRP A 25 -2.57 2.76 -7.76
C TRP A 25 -2.71 4.02 -8.65
N HIS A 26 -2.29 3.99 -9.91
CA HIS A 26 -2.52 5.07 -10.89
C HIS A 26 -3.96 5.06 -11.45
N ASN A 27 -4.80 4.15 -10.98
CA ASN A 27 -6.23 4.14 -11.29
C ASN A 27 -6.91 5.40 -10.71
N ASP A 28 -7.74 6.08 -11.50
CA ASP A 28 -8.52 7.27 -11.09
C ASP A 28 -9.39 7.04 -9.83
N LYS A 29 -9.66 5.78 -9.47
CA LYS A 29 -10.41 5.39 -8.27
C LYS A 29 -9.59 5.47 -6.98
N ILE A 30 -8.27 5.54 -7.07
CA ILE A 30 -7.37 5.59 -5.91
C ILE A 30 -6.77 6.99 -5.85
N LYS A 31 -7.21 7.77 -4.86
CA LYS A 31 -6.60 9.06 -4.58
C LYS A 31 -5.37 8.85 -3.69
N VAL A 32 -4.20 9.12 -4.24
CA VAL A 32 -2.95 9.17 -3.48
C VAL A 32 -2.83 10.55 -2.82
N ILE A 33 -2.52 10.56 -1.53
CA ILE A 33 -2.16 11.77 -0.79
C ILE A 33 -0.64 11.72 -0.63
N ASP A 34 0.05 12.53 -1.43
CA ASP A 34 1.51 12.61 -1.43
C ASP A 34 1.98 13.95 -0.86
N ASP A 35 1.85 14.09 0.45
CA ASP A 35 2.32 15.25 1.21
C ASP A 35 3.69 15.02 1.85
N LEU A 36 4.21 13.80 1.78
CA LEU A 36 5.53 13.43 2.28
C LEU A 36 6.68 14.00 1.43
N ASP A 37 6.44 14.30 0.15
CA ASP A 37 7.42 14.94 -0.75
C ASP A 37 7.99 16.26 -0.21
N ARG A 38 7.23 16.94 0.67
CA ARG A 38 7.66 18.19 1.32
C ARG A 38 8.66 17.97 2.46
N PHE A 39 8.90 16.72 2.86
CA PHE A 39 9.70 16.32 4.01
C PHE A 39 10.86 15.43 3.60
N PRO A 40 11.95 16.01 3.03
CA PRO A 40 13.09 15.24 2.58
C PRO A 40 13.83 14.60 3.76
N ARG A 41 14.16 13.31 3.61
CA ARG A 41 14.80 12.48 4.65
C ARG A 41 16.06 13.08 5.28
N PRO A 42 16.99 13.74 4.54
CA PRO A 42 18.22 14.25 5.14
C PRO A 42 18.01 15.40 6.14
N THR A 43 16.91 16.16 6.01
CA THR A 43 16.67 17.38 6.79
C THR A 43 15.45 17.31 7.69
N THR A 44 14.65 16.24 7.58
CA THR A 44 13.45 16.04 8.39
C THR A 44 13.77 15.25 9.64
N LEU A 45 13.39 15.78 10.80
CA LEU A 45 13.55 15.08 12.07
C LEU A 45 12.62 13.85 12.15
N PRO A 46 13.05 12.74 12.76
CA PRO A 46 12.19 11.56 12.93
C PRO A 46 10.86 11.85 13.61
N ALA A 47 10.85 12.78 14.58
CA ALA A 47 9.63 13.21 15.28
C ALA A 47 8.60 13.84 14.33
N THR A 48 9.04 14.52 13.26
CA THR A 48 8.15 15.13 12.26
C THR A 48 7.38 14.07 11.49
N TYR A 49 8.04 12.96 11.09
CA TYR A 49 7.34 11.84 10.43
C TYR A 49 6.31 11.19 11.35
N LEU A 50 6.62 11.03 12.64
CA LEU A 50 5.66 10.50 13.62
C LEU A 50 4.46 11.43 13.79
N GLN A 51 4.68 12.74 13.88
CA GLN A 51 3.60 13.73 13.99
C GLN A 51 2.69 13.69 12.75
N LEU A 52 3.28 13.64 11.56
CA LEU A 52 2.52 13.52 10.31
C LEU A 52 1.67 12.24 10.32
N PHE A 53 2.26 11.10 10.67
CA PHE A 53 1.55 9.83 10.76
C PHE A 53 0.32 9.91 11.69
N TYR A 54 0.47 10.46 12.90
CA TYR A 54 -0.67 10.61 13.82
C TYR A 54 -1.72 11.60 13.31
N SER A 55 -1.29 12.70 12.69
CA SER A 55 -2.20 13.67 12.08
C SER A 55 -3.05 13.03 10.97
N HIS A 56 -2.44 12.20 10.12
CA HIS A 56 -3.17 11.46 9.09
C HIS A 56 -4.17 10.49 9.69
N ARG A 57 -3.75 9.69 10.68
CA ARG A 57 -4.65 8.75 11.36
C ARG A 57 -5.86 9.44 11.96
N GLN A 58 -5.67 10.62 12.54
CA GLN A 58 -6.76 11.41 13.07
C GLN A 58 -7.67 11.98 11.97
N ALA A 59 -7.09 12.54 10.90
CA ALA A 59 -7.86 13.12 9.80
C ALA A 59 -8.69 12.08 9.01
N PHE A 60 -8.20 10.85 8.95
CA PHE A 60 -8.82 9.74 8.22
C PHE A 60 -9.38 8.65 9.15
N SER A 61 -9.70 8.98 10.41
CA SER A 61 -10.13 8.01 11.42
C SER A 61 -11.44 7.26 11.09
N GLN A 62 -12.21 7.78 10.14
CA GLN A 62 -13.43 7.16 9.62
C GLN A 62 -13.16 6.05 8.59
N TYR A 63 -11.92 5.93 8.09
CA TYR A 63 -11.52 4.92 7.13
C TYR A 63 -10.86 3.74 7.84
N LYS A 64 -10.96 2.56 7.23
CA LYS A 64 -10.27 1.36 7.70
C LYS A 64 -8.79 1.44 7.35
N GLU A 65 -7.93 1.18 8.33
CA GLU A 65 -6.49 1.13 8.11
C GLU A 65 -6.09 -0.17 7.40
N ILE A 66 -5.28 -0.04 6.36
CA ILE A 66 -4.69 -1.15 5.60
C ILE A 66 -3.20 -0.88 5.53
N TYR A 67 -2.39 -1.82 6.02
CA TYR A 67 -0.93 -1.73 5.97
C TYR A 67 -0.41 -2.75 4.97
N THR A 68 0.44 -2.32 4.04
CA THR A 68 1.04 -3.19 3.03
C THR A 68 2.54 -3.32 3.27
N ASP A 69 3.08 -4.53 3.17
CA ASP A 69 4.52 -4.73 3.11
C ASP A 69 5.05 -4.35 1.71
N GLY A 70 6.19 -3.67 1.68
CA GLY A 70 6.90 -3.28 0.45
C GLY A 70 8.12 -4.15 0.17
N SER A 71 8.19 -5.37 0.74
CA SER A 71 9.38 -6.20 0.63
C SER A 71 9.66 -6.63 -0.81
N LYS A 72 10.94 -6.54 -1.19
CA LYS A 72 11.45 -7.02 -2.47
C LYS A 72 12.55 -8.04 -2.16
N SER A 73 12.35 -9.29 -2.58
CA SER A 73 13.42 -10.29 -2.58
C SER A 73 13.93 -10.48 -4.01
N ASN A 74 15.17 -10.94 -4.18
CA ASN A 74 15.83 -11.02 -5.50
C ASN A 74 15.01 -11.79 -6.55
N ASN A 75 14.19 -12.76 -6.15
CA ASN A 75 13.42 -13.62 -7.06
C ASN A 75 11.91 -13.67 -6.79
N HIS A 76 11.44 -13.12 -5.68
CA HIS A 76 10.03 -13.12 -5.29
C HIS A 76 9.60 -11.74 -4.81
N VAL A 77 8.36 -11.38 -5.06
CA VAL A 77 7.70 -10.22 -4.44
C VAL A 77 6.70 -10.80 -3.44
N PRO A 78 7.07 -10.94 -2.15
CA PRO A 78 6.09 -11.18 -1.12
C PRO A 78 5.22 -9.93 -1.00
N SER A 79 3.91 -10.10 -1.03
CA SER A 79 2.97 -9.05 -0.65
C SER A 79 2.26 -9.50 0.61
N ALA A 80 2.29 -8.65 1.64
CA ALA A 80 1.51 -8.84 2.85
C ALA A 80 0.61 -7.63 3.06
N VAL A 81 -0.64 -7.89 3.42
CA VAL A 81 -1.62 -6.87 3.77
C VAL A 81 -2.12 -7.18 5.18
N VAL A 82 -2.02 -6.20 6.08
CA VAL A 82 -2.60 -6.26 7.41
C VAL A 82 -3.82 -5.33 7.47
N ILE A 83 -4.95 -5.90 7.84
CA ILE A 83 -6.23 -5.20 7.94
C ILE A 83 -6.82 -5.57 9.31
N GLU A 84 -6.95 -4.59 10.21
CA GLU A 84 -7.33 -4.83 11.61
C GLU A 84 -6.45 -5.92 12.26
N ASN A 85 -7.04 -7.08 12.58
CA ASN A 85 -6.40 -8.19 13.24
C ASN A 85 -6.12 -9.37 12.29
N GLU A 86 -6.33 -9.16 10.99
CA GLU A 86 -6.09 -10.14 9.95
C GLU A 86 -4.84 -9.79 9.14
N MET A 87 -4.07 -10.81 8.79
CA MET A 87 -2.91 -10.70 7.91
C MET A 87 -3.12 -11.64 6.74
N ILE A 88 -3.05 -11.10 5.52
CA ILE A 88 -3.12 -11.86 4.28
C ILE A 88 -1.73 -11.76 3.64
N THR A 89 -1.12 -12.90 3.33
CA THR A 89 0.19 -12.96 2.66
C THR A 89 0.06 -13.73 1.36
N GLN A 90 0.71 -13.23 0.31
CA GLN A 90 0.80 -13.90 -0.98
C GLN A 90 2.21 -13.73 -1.54
N CYS A 91 2.85 -14.84 -1.89
CA CYS A 91 4.08 -14.83 -2.67
C CYS A 91 3.71 -15.13 -4.12
N LEU A 92 3.98 -14.17 -5.02
CA LEU A 92 3.90 -14.47 -6.44
C LEU A 92 5.17 -15.23 -6.85
N ASN A 93 4.98 -16.48 -7.26
CA ASN A 93 6.03 -17.23 -7.94
C ASN A 93 6.15 -16.68 -9.36
N LYS A 94 7.38 -16.37 -9.79
CA LYS A 94 7.66 -16.01 -11.19
C LYS A 94 7.60 -17.24 -12.09
#